data_AF-A0A4Y2JAY6-F1
#
_entry.id   AF-A0A4Y2JAY6-F1
#
_cell.length_a   1.000
_cell.length_b   1.000
_cell.length_c   1.000
_cell.angle_alpha   90.00
_cell.angle_beta   90.00
_cell.angle_gamma   90.00
#
_symmetry.space_group_name_H-M   'P 1'
#
loop_
_entity.id
_entity.type
_entity.pdbx_description
1 polymer ?
#
loop_
_entity_poly.entity_id
_entity_poly.type
_entity_poly.pdbx_seq_one_letter_code
_entity_poly.pdbx_strand_id
1 'polypeptide(L)'
;MWGPRWPSGLTATKKQIWEMYSPSDIGIDYRSVKELVNTTKECLREFRSEDFFEKLWIYVNDIYEAKSFTSPKLPRSRKVSSKIGGGSFSMSQGVKSFHRTEIAFPVVDAALNTIVERVKENELDIFQSLKDVPIHKRL
;
A
#
# COMPACT_ATOMS: atom_id res chain seq x y z
N MET A 1 -34.32 10.05 -31.10
CA MET A 1 -33.11 10.57 -30.42
C MET A 1 -33.30 10.36 -28.94
N TRP A 2 -32.62 9.37 -28.34
CA TRP A 2 -32.68 9.13 -26.89
C TRP A 2 -31.32 9.52 -26.32
N GLY A 3 -31.27 10.63 -25.58
CA GLY A 3 -30.07 11.03 -24.85
C GLY A 3 -29.81 10.13 -23.65
N PRO A 4 -28.57 10.07 -23.14
CA PRO A 4 -28.21 9.24 -21.99
C PRO A 4 -29.03 9.65 -20.75
N ARG A 5 -29.68 8.68 -20.12
CA ARG A 5 -30.46 8.87 -18.90
C ARG A 5 -29.53 8.77 -17.68
N TRP A 6 -29.29 9.91 -17.04
CA TRP A 6 -28.43 10.06 -15.86
C TRP A 6 -28.99 9.36 -14.61
N PRO A 7 -28.15 8.77 -13.75
CA PRO A 7 -28.55 8.40 -12.39
C PRO A 7 -29.01 9.64 -11.61
N SER A 8 -30.20 9.58 -11.04
CA SER A 8 -30.78 10.67 -10.23
C SER A 8 -29.96 10.86 -8.94
N GLY A 9 -29.33 12.03 -8.79
CA GLY A 9 -28.59 12.42 -7.56
C GLY A 9 -27.16 12.92 -7.75
N LEU A 10 -26.64 12.98 -8.98
CA LEU A 10 -25.28 13.49 -9.24
C LEU A 10 -25.25 15.02 -9.24
N THR A 11 -24.35 15.61 -8.43
CA THR A 11 -24.04 17.04 -8.49
C THR A 11 -23.35 17.39 -9.81
N ALA A 12 -23.38 18.67 -10.23
CA ALA A 12 -22.81 19.12 -11.50
C ALA A 12 -21.33 18.68 -11.70
N THR A 13 -20.54 18.70 -10.62
CA THR A 13 -19.15 18.21 -10.62
C THR A 13 -19.07 16.70 -10.83
N LYS A 14 -19.96 15.91 -10.21
CA LYS A 14 -20.00 14.46 -10.41
C LYS A 14 -20.51 14.08 -11.82
N LYS A 15 -21.36 14.92 -12.43
CA LYS A 15 -21.77 14.78 -13.83
C LYS A 15 -20.60 15.03 -14.79
N GLN A 16 -19.83 16.10 -14.58
CA GLN A 16 -18.62 16.37 -15.39
C GLN A 16 -17.58 15.26 -15.26
N ILE A 17 -17.38 14.71 -14.06
CA ILE A 17 -16.50 13.56 -13.85
C ILE A 17 -17.03 12.33 -14.59
N TRP A 18 -18.34 12.06 -14.54
CA TRP A 18 -18.95 10.94 -15.28
C TRP A 18 -18.89 11.13 -16.81
N GLU A 19 -19.02 12.35 -17.33
CA GLU A 19 -18.86 12.67 -18.76
C GLU A 19 -17.41 12.54 -19.23
N MET A 20 -16.43 12.95 -18.41
CA MET A 20 -15.01 12.75 -18.73
C MET A 20 -14.58 11.29 -18.64
N TYR A 21 -15.26 10.50 -17.81
CA TYR A 21 -14.98 9.09 -17.56
C TYR A 21 -16.19 8.23 -17.89
N SER A 22 -16.72 8.36 -19.11
CA SER A 22 -17.66 7.37 -19.63
C SER A 22 -17.02 5.98 -19.46
N PRO A 23 -17.70 4.98 -18.86
CA PRO A 23 -17.13 3.66 -18.60
C PRO A 23 -16.58 2.94 -19.85
N SER A 24 -16.86 3.47 -21.05
CA SER A 24 -16.35 3.02 -22.33
C SER A 24 -14.92 3.47 -22.66
N ASP A 25 -14.42 4.58 -22.08
CA ASP A 25 -13.15 5.19 -22.49
C ASP A 25 -11.97 4.88 -21.55
N ILE A 26 -12.22 4.22 -20.42
CA ILE A 26 -11.20 3.60 -19.58
C ILE A 26 -11.59 2.14 -19.38
N GLY A 27 -11.45 1.35 -20.46
CA GLY A 27 -11.54 -0.10 -20.40
C GLY A 27 -10.31 -0.68 -19.70
N ILE A 28 -10.16 -0.42 -18.40
CA ILE A 28 -9.21 -1.17 -17.58
C ILE A 28 -9.84 -2.55 -17.37
N ASP A 29 -9.36 -3.54 -18.13
CA ASP A 29 -9.74 -4.93 -17.95
C ASP A 29 -9.30 -5.39 -16.54
N TYR A 30 -10.19 -6.13 -15.86
CA TYR A 30 -9.91 -6.76 -14.57
C TYR A 30 -8.63 -7.60 -14.62
N ARG A 31 -8.35 -8.22 -15.77
CA ARG A 31 -7.09 -8.93 -16.02
C ARG A 31 -5.87 -8.02 -15.87
N SER A 32 -5.89 -6.84 -16.50
CA SER A 32 -4.79 -5.87 -16.45
C SER A 32 -4.57 -5.33 -15.03
N VAL A 33 -5.65 -5.13 -14.26
CA VAL A 33 -5.53 -4.77 -12.84
C VAL A 33 -4.85 -5.87 -12.05
N LYS A 34 -5.25 -7.12 -12.25
CA LYS A 34 -4.68 -8.27 -11.56
C LYS A 34 -3.19 -8.45 -11.89
N GLU A 35 -2.82 -8.28 -13.15
CA GLU A 35 -1.43 -8.28 -13.60
C GLU A 35 -0.62 -7.17 -12.93
N LEU A 36 -1.11 -5.92 -12.97
CA LEU A 36 -0.46 -4.77 -12.32
C LEU A 36 -0.26 -5.00 -10.82
N VAL A 37 -1.28 -5.52 -10.13
CA VAL A 37 -1.21 -5.84 -8.70
C VAL A 37 -0.14 -6.89 -8.43
N ASN A 38 -0.08 -7.96 -9.25
CA ASN A 38 0.92 -9.01 -9.07
C ASN A 38 2.34 -8.49 -9.29
N THR A 39 2.57 -7.73 -10.37
CA THR A 39 3.88 -7.11 -10.64
C THR A 39 4.28 -6.15 -9.51
N THR A 40 3.33 -5.36 -9.00
CA THR A 40 3.57 -4.45 -7.87
C THR A 40 3.97 -5.23 -6.61
N LYS A 41 3.29 -6.34 -6.33
CA LYS A 41 3.62 -7.21 -5.19
C LYS A 41 5.01 -7.84 -5.34
N GLU A 42 5.40 -8.23 -6.54
CA GLU A 42 6.75 -8.75 -6.81
C GLU A 42 7.81 -7.69 -6.57
N CYS A 43 7.61 -6.47 -7.07
CA CYS A 43 8.50 -5.33 -6.82
C CYS A 43 8.64 -5.02 -5.32
N LEU A 44 7.53 -4.98 -4.58
CA LEU A 44 7.59 -4.76 -3.13
C LEU A 44 8.29 -5.91 -2.38
N ARG A 45 8.16 -7.16 -2.84
CA ARG A 45 8.91 -8.29 -2.27
C ARG A 45 10.40 -8.17 -2.52
N GLU A 46 10.81 -7.61 -3.66
CA GLU A 46 12.22 -7.29 -3.91
C GLU A 46 12.73 -6.24 -2.92
N PHE A 47 11.96 -5.18 -2.64
CA PHE A 47 12.31 -4.18 -1.63
C PHE A 47 12.40 -4.76 -0.21
N ARG A 48 11.69 -5.86 0.04
CA ARG A 48 11.72 -6.62 1.30
C ARG A 48 12.94 -7.52 1.44
N SER A 49 13.73 -7.69 0.38
CA SER A 49 14.92 -8.54 0.36
C SER A 49 16.08 -7.94 1.16
N GLU A 50 16.95 -8.82 1.67
CA GLU A 50 18.17 -8.38 2.35
C GLU A 50 19.11 -7.64 1.39
N ASP A 51 19.26 -8.15 0.16
CA ASP A 51 20.15 -7.55 -0.85
C ASP A 51 19.74 -6.13 -1.22
N PHE A 52 18.43 -5.87 -1.34
CA PHE A 52 17.94 -4.52 -1.58
C PHE A 52 18.18 -3.62 -0.36
N PHE A 53 17.91 -4.11 0.83
CA PHE A 53 18.14 -3.36 2.06
C PHE A 53 19.63 -3.00 2.23
N GLU A 54 20.54 -3.91 1.93
CA GLU A 54 22.00 -3.67 1.95
C GLU A 54 22.40 -2.54 1.02
N LYS A 55 21.92 -2.56 -0.24
CA LYS A 55 22.16 -1.49 -1.22
C LYS A 55 21.60 -0.16 -0.74
N LEU A 56 20.37 -0.16 -0.22
CA LEU A 56 19.72 1.03 0.32
C LEU A 56 20.49 1.60 1.51
N TRP A 57 20.97 0.73 2.41
CA TRP A 57 21.73 1.12 3.59
C TRP A 57 23.05 1.78 3.22
N ILE A 58 23.78 1.21 2.26
CA ILE A 58 25.03 1.80 1.73
C ILE A 58 24.74 3.16 1.12
N TYR A 59 23.78 3.23 0.20
CA TYR A 59 23.39 4.48 -0.48
C TYR A 59 23.03 5.60 0.51
N VAL A 60 22.27 5.27 1.55
CA VAL A 60 21.89 6.23 2.59
C VAL A 60 23.11 6.70 3.38
N ASN A 61 24.05 5.82 3.73
CA ASN A 61 25.29 6.22 4.41
C ASN A 61 26.19 7.09 3.54
N ASP A 62 26.31 6.80 2.23
CA ASP A 62 27.05 7.63 1.29
C ASP A 62 26.49 9.07 1.27
N ILE A 63 25.16 9.23 1.34
CA ILE A 63 24.52 10.55 1.46
C ILE A 63 24.87 11.24 2.78
N TYR A 64 24.87 10.50 3.89
CA TYR A 64 25.23 11.05 5.20
C TYR A 64 26.66 11.57 5.20
N GLU A 65 27.59 10.80 4.63
CA GLU A 65 29.00 11.18 4.49
C GLU A 65 29.17 12.39 3.57
N ALA A 66 28.58 12.35 2.36
CA ALA A 66 28.71 13.40 1.37
C ALA A 66 28.12 14.75 1.84
N LYS A 67 27.05 14.72 2.65
CA LYS A 67 26.35 15.92 3.12
C LYS A 67 26.70 16.33 4.55
N SER A 68 27.65 15.64 5.20
CA SER A 68 28.00 15.88 6.61
C SER A 68 26.79 15.85 7.54
N PHE A 69 25.78 15.04 7.21
CA PHE A 69 24.62 14.85 8.08
C PHE A 69 24.97 13.93 9.24
N THR A 70 24.24 14.05 10.34
CA THR A 70 24.41 13.11 11.46
C THR A 70 23.98 11.72 11.05
N SER A 71 24.88 10.75 11.16
CA SER A 71 24.60 9.35 10.88
C SER A 71 23.38 8.83 11.64
N PRO A 72 22.69 7.79 11.12
CA PRO A 72 21.53 7.21 11.79
C PRO A 72 21.88 6.76 13.21
N LYS A 73 20.97 7.00 14.15
CA LYS A 73 21.13 6.63 15.56
C LYS A 73 19.91 5.85 16.01
N LEU A 74 20.12 4.94 16.96
CA LEU A 74 19.00 4.27 17.63
C LEU A 74 18.14 5.29 18.38
N PRO A 75 16.81 5.09 18.46
CA PRO A 75 15.98 5.85 19.37
C PRO A 75 16.51 5.71 20.79
N ARG A 76 16.44 6.80 21.56
CA ARG A 76 16.82 6.77 22.97
C ARG A 76 15.96 5.70 23.68
N SER A 77 16.60 4.70 24.27
CA SER A 77 15.89 3.68 25.04
C SER A 77 15.15 4.36 26.20
N ARG A 78 13.86 4.05 26.35
CA ARG A 78 13.08 4.54 27.47
C ARG A 78 13.45 3.69 28.68
N LYS A 79 14.20 4.26 29.64
CA LYS A 79 14.44 3.60 30.93
C LYS A 79 13.14 3.64 31.72
N VAL A 80 12.34 2.58 31.61
CA VAL A 80 11.17 2.40 32.48
C VAL A 80 11.68 2.07 33.87
N SER A 81 11.25 2.84 34.86
CA SER A 81 11.59 2.62 36.27
C SER A 81 11.19 1.20 36.70
N SER A 82 12.10 0.48 37.38
CA SER A 82 11.87 -0.86 37.90
C SER A 82 10.74 -0.95 38.94
N LYS A 83 10.25 0.20 39.45
CA LYS A 83 9.14 0.26 40.42
C LYS A 83 7.79 -0.22 39.88
N ILE A 84 7.63 -0.39 38.56
CA ILE A 84 6.38 -0.81 37.92
C ILE A 84 6.46 -2.26 37.40
N GLY A 85 7.48 -3.04 37.79
CA GLY A 85 7.62 -4.43 37.32
C GLY A 85 7.96 -4.54 35.83
N GLY A 86 8.69 -3.55 35.29
CA GLY A 86 9.12 -3.53 33.89
C GLY A 86 10.44 -4.26 33.70
N GLY A 87 10.38 -5.41 33.00
CA GLY A 87 11.57 -6.08 32.49
C GLY A 87 12.40 -5.17 31.58
N SER A 88 13.71 -5.41 31.56
CA SER A 88 14.64 -4.70 30.69
C SER A 88 14.30 -4.97 29.22
N PHE A 89 13.85 -3.95 28.48
CA PHE A 89 13.84 -4.00 27.01
C PHE A 89 15.30 -3.90 26.53
N SER A 90 15.97 -5.04 26.37
CA SER A 90 17.27 -5.09 25.72
C SER A 90 17.09 -4.90 24.21
N MET A 91 16.98 -3.65 23.76
CA MET A 91 17.30 -3.34 22.36
C MET A 91 18.83 -3.33 22.21
N SER A 92 19.43 -4.51 22.10
CA SER A 92 20.82 -4.68 21.69
C SER A 92 20.93 -4.97 20.18
N GLN A 93 20.01 -4.44 19.38
CA GLN A 93 20.14 -4.46 17.93
C GLN A 93 21.04 -3.31 17.48
N GLY A 94 21.99 -3.60 16.59
CA GLY A 94 22.79 -2.55 15.94
C GLY A 94 21.90 -1.59 15.16
N VAL A 95 22.40 -0.37 14.92
CA VAL A 95 21.64 0.68 14.20
C VAL A 95 21.03 0.16 12.90
N LYS A 96 21.84 -0.56 12.11
CA LYS A 96 21.41 -1.16 10.84
C LYS A 96 20.28 -2.18 11.02
N SER A 97 20.43 -3.12 11.95
CA SER A 97 19.41 -4.15 12.16
C SER A 97 18.12 -3.55 12.71
N PHE A 98 18.20 -2.53 13.56
CA PHE A 98 17.03 -1.78 14.01
C PHE A 98 16.30 -1.12 12.84
N HIS A 99 17.00 -0.36 11.98
CA HIS A 99 16.35 0.29 10.83
C HIS A 99 15.79 -0.74 9.85
N ARG A 100 16.39 -1.93 9.76
CA ARG A 100 15.85 -3.03 8.98
C ARG A 100 14.54 -3.57 9.55
N THR A 101 14.55 -4.01 10.81
CA THR A 101 13.44 -4.76 11.41
C THR A 101 12.31 -3.89 11.90
N GLU A 102 12.61 -2.66 12.36
CA GLU A 102 11.63 -1.77 12.98
C GLU A 102 11.10 -0.70 12.01
N ILE A 103 11.76 -0.49 10.87
CA ILE A 103 11.39 0.58 9.92
C ILE A 103 11.20 0.03 8.51
N ALA A 104 12.28 -0.35 7.83
CA ALA A 104 12.26 -0.64 6.39
C ALA A 104 11.31 -1.79 6.06
N PHE A 105 11.48 -2.93 6.73
CA PHE A 105 10.66 -4.11 6.50
C PHE A 105 9.19 -3.91 6.89
N PRO A 106 8.85 -3.35 8.07
CA PRO A 106 7.48 -3.03 8.42
C PRO A 106 6.77 -2.10 7.43
N VAL A 107 7.47 -1.10 6.87
CA VAL A 107 6.89 -0.20 5.86
C VAL A 107 6.51 -0.98 4.60
N VAL A 108 7.39 -1.85 4.12
CA VAL A 108 7.11 -2.69 2.94
C VAL A 108 6.00 -3.70 3.22
N ASP A 109 6.01 -4.33 4.40
CA ASP A 109 5.00 -5.30 4.82
C ASP A 109 3.62 -4.63 4.94
N ALA A 110 3.55 -3.42 5.48
CA ALA A 110 2.31 -2.63 5.54
C ALA A 110 1.77 -2.26 4.15
N ALA A 111 2.65 -1.88 3.22
CA ALA A 111 2.26 -1.58 1.84
C ALA A 111 1.72 -2.83 1.12
N LEU A 112 2.40 -3.97 1.28
CA LEU A 112 1.94 -5.26 0.74
C LEU A 112 0.57 -5.65 1.28
N ASN A 113 0.37 -5.56 2.59
CA ASN A 113 -0.90 -5.89 3.23
C ASN A 113 -2.03 -4.98 2.73
N THR A 114 -1.77 -3.67 2.64
CA THR A 114 -2.75 -2.70 2.14
C THR A 114 -3.21 -3.04 0.71
N ILE A 115 -2.29 -3.43 -0.17
CA ILE A 115 -2.63 -3.83 -1.55
C ILE A 115 -3.51 -5.10 -1.54
N VAL A 116 -3.13 -6.10 -0.74
CA VAL A 116 -3.87 -7.36 -0.65
C VAL A 116 -5.30 -7.13 -0.14
N GLU A 117 -5.45 -6.31 0.90
CA GLU A 117 -6.76 -5.99 1.48
C GLU A 117 -7.65 -5.26 0.47
N ARG A 118 -7.14 -4.21 -0.18
CA ARG A 118 -7.90 -3.42 -1.17
C ARG A 118 -8.34 -4.25 -2.37
N VAL A 119 -7.49 -5.15 -2.85
CA VAL A 119 -7.85 -6.03 -3.99
C VAL A 119 -8.96 -6.99 -3.58
N LYS A 120 -8.89 -7.55 -2.37
CA LYS A 120 -9.92 -8.44 -1.84
C LYS A 120 -11.25 -7.73 -1.64
N GLU A 121 -11.23 -6.51 -1.12
CA GLU A 121 -12.44 -5.66 -0.97
C GLU A 121 -13.10 -5.40 -2.33
N ASN A 122 -12.30 -5.01 -3.34
CA ASN A 122 -12.81 -4.78 -4.70
C ASN A 122 -13.39 -6.06 -5.35
N GLU A 123 -12.75 -7.22 -5.15
CA GLU A 123 -13.30 -8.50 -5.62
C GLU A 123 -14.68 -8.79 -5.02
N LEU A 124 -14.83 -8.60 -3.72
CA LEU A 124 -16.09 -8.81 -3.01
C LEU A 124 -17.19 -7.87 -3.51
N ASP A 125 -16.88 -6.59 -3.71
CA ASP A 125 -17.83 -5.60 -4.23
C ASP A 125 -18.33 -5.96 -5.65
N ILE A 126 -17.44 -6.47 -6.52
CA ILE A 126 -17.81 -6.95 -7.85
C ILE A 126 -18.75 -8.16 -7.73
N PHE A 127 -18.40 -9.16 -6.91
CA PHE A 127 -19.24 -10.34 -6.74
C PHE A 127 -20.61 -10.00 -6.17
N GLN A 128 -20.68 -9.05 -5.24
CA GLN A 128 -21.94 -8.59 -4.67
C GLN A 128 -22.79 -7.87 -5.74
N SER A 129 -22.17 -6.97 -6.50
CA SER A 129 -22.83 -6.25 -7.59
C SER A 129 -23.41 -7.19 -8.66
N LEU A 130 -22.74 -8.32 -8.94
CA LEU A 130 -23.22 -9.35 -9.87
C LEU A 130 -24.43 -10.14 -9.33
N LYS A 131 -24.51 -10.38 -8.02
CA LYS A 131 -25.66 -11.06 -7.40
C LYS A 131 -26.92 -10.21 -7.42
N ASP A 132 -26.74 -8.90 -7.33
CA ASP A 132 -27.84 -7.94 -7.28
C ASP A 132 -28.40 -7.57 -8.68
N VAL A 133 -27.81 -8.11 -9.76
CA VAL A 133 -28.38 -8.01 -11.11
C VAL A 133 -29.61 -8.92 -11.18
N PRO A 134 -30.83 -8.38 -11.36
CA PRO A 134 -32.00 -9.22 -11.57
C PRO A 134 -31.79 -9.99 -12.86
N ILE A 135 -31.74 -11.31 -12.78
CA ILE A 135 -31.79 -12.18 -13.95
C ILE A 135 -33.19 -11.97 -14.55
N HIS A 136 -33.32 -11.03 -15.48
CA HIS A 136 -34.49 -10.98 -16.35
C HIS A 136 -34.47 -12.26 -17.19
N LYS A 137 -35.11 -13.31 -16.67
CA LYS A 137 -35.52 -14.46 -17.47
C LYS A 137 -36.37 -13.91 -18.61
N ARG A 138 -35.83 -13.92 -19.83
CA ARG A 138 -36.65 -13.84 -21.04
C ARG A 138 -37.50 -15.12 -21.05
N LEU A 139 -38.78 -14.97 -20.72
CA LEU A 139 -39.85 -15.87 -21.14
C LEU A 139 -40.17 -15.59 -22.61
#